data_AF-A0A9Q0N8N6-F1
#
_entry.id   AF-A0A9Q0N8N6-F1
#
_cell.length_a   1.000
_cell.length_b   1.000
_cell.length_c   1.000
_cell.angle_alpha   90.00
_cell.angle_beta   90.00
_cell.angle_gamma   90.00
#
_symmetry.space_group_name_H-M   'P 1'
#
loop_
_entity.id
_entity.type
_entity.pdbx_description
1 polymer ?
#
loop_
_entity_poly.entity_id
_entity_poly.type
_entity_poly.pdbx_seq_one_letter_code
_entity_poly.pdbx_strand_id
1 'polypeptide(L)'
;SIQGELSCNPKGKNPSDVWDIPNVKNNHIEKTEHPCQFPVGLVERLILSMTKKNDIVLDPFVGSGSSFVASLKNSRKCIGYELELKIRGDHMSTTSFYGTDSQNHLSLPKVIIYTDGACSGNPGPGGWGALLQFNRPLRKLSYAEEFEGDAERRTAAYSNVREDSSTASTYKLPAEVEFPERSNEVCKEIFGHEIHTTNNRMEMIAAIEALKILKKSCYVELYTDSKYLQLGITQWINTWIKNNWHKNNNDPIKNVDLWKKLYEELGKHYIIWNWVKGHEIGQDQFGNKYYESKKQDYLGQAIRRVVYKGKVEASKVPPMWHAWLHYMINEVPINNDKFDWQQNYLPNLTGTSLSHKLVKNNTTKAEYSRWQPLVILVALAFFIFAYKIGNSSRVEAGYILKANFQNAEGVVKGSDVMLAGVKIGSVTNITLDKTSFFALLTICINNDIKLPKDTSIAIVTSGIIGGRYISVTPGLSEENLAVGDQIKHTQSAVNIESLIVYIAN
;
A
#
# COMPACT_ATOMS: atom_id res chain seq x y z
N SER A 1 54.27 28.57 7.41
CA SER A 1 54.84 28.88 8.74
C SER A 1 53.72 28.78 9.77
N ILE A 2 54.10 28.40 11.00
CA ILE A 2 53.26 28.19 12.20
C ILE A 2 52.54 26.82 12.23
N GLN A 3 52.67 26.17 13.39
CA GLN A 3 52.38 24.77 13.69
C GLN A 3 50.92 24.36 13.44
N GLY A 4 50.73 23.19 12.82
CA GLY A 4 49.70 22.24 13.28
C GLY A 4 48.29 22.28 12.68
N GLU A 5 47.95 23.16 11.74
CA GLU A 5 46.65 23.07 11.06
C GLU A 5 46.77 22.32 9.73
N LEU A 6 46.34 21.05 9.73
CA LEU A 6 45.96 20.35 8.51
C LEU A 6 44.83 21.14 7.84
N SER A 7 45.11 21.81 6.73
CA SER A 7 44.11 22.50 5.93
C SER A 7 43.20 21.48 5.23
N CYS A 8 42.25 20.95 5.97
CA CYS A 8 41.35 19.90 5.55
C CYS A 8 39.92 20.43 5.55
N ASN A 9 39.31 20.39 4.37
CA ASN A 9 37.95 20.79 3.99
C ASN A 9 36.95 20.99 5.16
N PRO A 10 36.42 22.21 5.40
CA PRO A 10 35.46 22.47 6.48
C PRO A 10 34.07 21.83 6.26
N LYS A 11 33.83 21.14 5.13
CA LYS A 11 32.55 20.52 4.77
C LYS A 11 32.66 19.07 4.29
N GLY A 12 33.78 18.36 4.49
CA GLY A 12 33.89 17.00 3.95
C GLY A 12 35.10 16.18 4.37
N LYS A 13 35.06 14.90 3.98
CA LYS A 13 36.11 13.91 4.26
C LYS A 13 37.37 14.19 3.43
N ASN A 14 38.54 14.06 4.05
CA ASN A 14 39.81 14.12 3.34
C ASN A 14 39.90 13.04 2.23
N PRO A 15 40.42 13.37 1.04
CA PRO A 15 40.73 12.39 0.02
C PRO A 15 41.65 11.29 0.59
N SER A 16 41.43 10.02 0.23
CA SER A 16 42.33 8.93 0.58
C SER A 16 43.67 9.06 -0.15
N ASP A 17 44.75 8.52 0.43
CA ASP A 17 46.08 8.49 -0.21
C ASP A 17 46.17 7.51 -1.39
N VAL A 18 45.15 6.65 -1.56
CA VAL A 18 45.00 5.73 -2.69
C VAL A 18 43.80 6.18 -3.53
N TRP A 19 44.01 6.38 -4.84
CA TRP A 19 42.98 6.81 -5.79
C TRP A 19 42.71 5.73 -6.83
N ASP A 20 41.46 5.28 -6.89
CA ASP A 20 40.98 4.37 -7.94
C ASP A 20 40.46 5.18 -9.12
N ILE A 21 41.29 5.32 -10.17
CA ILE A 21 40.94 6.06 -11.39
C ILE A 21 41.13 5.13 -12.59
N PRO A 22 40.10 4.92 -13.42
CA PRO A 22 40.20 4.02 -14.56
C PRO A 22 41.21 4.57 -15.59
N ASN A 23 42.05 3.69 -16.12
CA ASN A 23 42.95 4.04 -17.23
C ASN A 23 42.17 4.41 -18.50
N VAL A 24 42.73 5.32 -19.31
CA VAL A 24 42.16 5.69 -20.60
C VAL A 24 42.43 4.60 -21.63
N LYS A 25 41.38 3.87 -22.01
CA LYS A 25 41.45 2.78 -23.01
C LYS A 25 41.10 3.28 -24.41
N ASN A 26 41.45 2.52 -25.45
CA ASN A 26 41.22 2.89 -26.86
C ASN A 26 39.75 3.17 -27.22
N ASN A 27 38.81 2.64 -26.45
CA ASN A 27 37.37 2.82 -26.64
C ASN A 27 36.76 3.90 -25.72
N HIS A 28 37.55 4.58 -24.88
CA HIS A 28 37.04 5.67 -24.06
C HIS A 28 36.83 6.92 -24.91
N ILE A 29 35.74 7.65 -24.65
CA ILE A 29 35.46 8.93 -25.34
C ILE A 29 36.52 10.00 -25.09
N GLU A 30 37.19 9.95 -23.93
CA GLU A 30 38.29 10.87 -23.62
C GLU A 30 39.59 10.50 -24.35
N LYS A 31 39.69 9.30 -24.95
CA LYS A 31 40.91 8.81 -25.59
C LYS A 31 41.22 9.61 -26.87
N THR A 32 42.41 10.18 -26.89
CA THR A 32 43.04 10.82 -28.04
C THR A 32 44.03 9.86 -28.71
N GLU A 33 44.61 10.28 -29.83
CA GLU A 33 45.69 9.55 -30.51
C GLU A 33 46.97 9.43 -29.65
N HIS A 34 47.04 10.12 -28.51
CA HIS A 34 48.20 10.09 -27.63
C HIS A 34 48.43 8.70 -27.01
N PRO A 35 49.63 8.10 -27.16
CA PRO A 35 49.91 6.75 -26.65
C PRO A 35 49.84 6.68 -25.12
N CYS A 36 50.27 7.73 -24.42
CA CYS A 36 50.41 7.77 -22.96
C CYS A 36 49.48 8.82 -22.33
N GLN A 37 48.18 8.78 -22.62
CA GLN A 37 47.22 9.74 -22.08
C GLN A 37 46.87 9.46 -20.61
N PHE A 38 47.00 10.47 -19.75
CA PHE A 38 46.49 10.41 -18.38
C PHE A 38 44.96 10.59 -18.33
N PRO A 39 44.23 9.86 -17.46
CA PRO A 39 42.80 10.09 -17.24
C PRO A 39 42.51 11.50 -16.75
N VAL A 40 41.49 12.16 -17.31
CA VAL A 40 41.15 13.54 -16.92
C VAL A 40 40.85 13.63 -15.42
N GLY A 41 40.16 12.63 -14.86
CA GLY A 41 39.82 12.58 -13.44
C GLY A 41 41.03 12.55 -12.50
N LEU A 42 42.17 12.00 -12.93
CA LEU A 42 43.41 12.01 -12.15
C LEU A 42 43.96 13.43 -12.02
N VAL A 43 44.08 14.11 -13.15
CA VAL A 43 44.64 15.46 -13.21
C VAL A 43 43.69 16.48 -12.60
N GLU A 44 42.38 16.30 -12.79
CA GLU A 44 41.32 17.12 -12.17
C GLU A 44 41.45 17.19 -10.66
N ARG A 45 41.71 16.05 -10.00
CA ARG A 45 41.82 16.00 -8.55
C ARG A 45 43.02 16.80 -8.03
N LEU A 46 44.14 16.73 -8.74
CA LEU A 46 45.36 17.49 -8.45
C LEU A 46 45.14 18.99 -8.66
N ILE A 47 44.50 19.37 -9.76
CA ILE A 47 44.18 20.78 -10.05
C ILE A 47 43.26 21.34 -8.97
N LEU A 48 42.21 20.61 -8.58
CA LEU A 48 41.27 21.05 -7.56
C LEU A 48 41.88 21.17 -6.16
N SER A 49 42.90 20.37 -5.83
CA SER A 49 43.58 20.47 -4.54
C SER A 49 44.57 21.62 -4.45
N MET A 50 45.14 22.03 -5.59
CA MET A 50 46.20 23.05 -5.65
C MET A 50 45.71 24.43 -6.13
N THR A 51 44.48 24.52 -6.69
CA THR A 51 43.99 25.75 -7.31
C THR A 51 42.55 26.08 -6.94
N LYS A 52 42.26 27.38 -6.88
CA LYS A 52 40.91 27.94 -6.74
C LYS A 52 40.29 28.25 -8.10
N LYS A 53 38.99 28.53 -8.09
CA LYS A 53 38.27 28.97 -9.29
C LYS A 53 38.95 30.24 -9.84
N ASN A 54 39.08 30.34 -11.16
CA ASN A 54 39.74 31.41 -11.90
C ASN A 54 41.28 31.48 -11.79
N ASP A 55 41.93 30.60 -11.02
CA ASP A 55 43.39 30.51 -11.00
C ASP A 55 43.94 30.07 -12.36
N ILE A 56 45.21 30.41 -12.62
CA ILE A 56 45.93 29.99 -13.82
C ILE A 56 46.69 28.70 -13.51
N VAL A 57 46.38 27.65 -14.26
CA VAL A 57 47.10 26.38 -14.26
C VAL A 57 48.15 26.42 -15.37
N LEU A 58 49.42 26.39 -15.00
CA LEU A 58 50.53 26.29 -15.94
C LEU A 58 50.93 24.83 -16.10
N ASP A 59 50.77 24.31 -17.32
CA ASP A 59 51.29 23.00 -17.70
C ASP A 59 52.25 23.17 -18.91
N PRO A 60 53.57 23.17 -18.70
CA PRO A 60 54.52 23.38 -19.77
C PRO A 60 54.62 22.20 -20.75
N PHE A 61 54.04 21.03 -20.42
CA PHE A 61 54.08 19.81 -21.23
C PHE A 61 52.68 19.19 -21.35
N VAL A 62 51.80 19.90 -22.08
CA VAL A 62 50.36 19.63 -22.12
C VAL A 62 50.03 18.22 -22.62
N GLY A 63 50.84 17.66 -23.53
CA GLY A 63 50.67 16.31 -24.07
C GLY A 63 49.26 16.10 -24.66
N SER A 64 48.54 15.10 -24.14
CA SER A 64 47.16 14.80 -24.52
C SER A 64 46.12 15.85 -24.08
N GLY A 65 46.49 16.89 -23.34
CA GLY A 65 45.58 17.96 -22.92
C GLY A 65 44.72 17.66 -21.69
N SER A 66 44.99 16.56 -20.96
CA SER A 66 44.17 16.16 -19.81
C SER A 66 44.11 17.22 -18.71
N SER A 67 45.22 17.94 -18.48
CA SER A 67 45.32 19.07 -17.54
C SER A 67 44.48 20.27 -17.97
N PHE A 68 44.45 20.56 -19.27
CA PHE A 68 43.67 21.66 -19.83
C PHE A 68 42.17 21.37 -19.76
N VAL A 69 41.75 20.17 -20.18
CA VAL A 69 40.36 19.73 -20.07
C VAL A 69 39.90 19.80 -18.62
N ALA A 70 40.69 19.27 -17.69
CA ALA A 70 40.41 19.33 -16.26
C ALA A 70 40.31 20.78 -15.72
N SER A 71 41.22 21.66 -16.15
CA SER A 71 41.24 23.08 -15.74
C SER A 71 40.00 23.82 -16.24
N LEU A 72 39.70 23.69 -17.54
CA LEU A 72 38.58 24.37 -18.18
C LEU A 72 37.24 23.88 -17.63
N LYS A 73 37.08 22.56 -17.45
CA LYS A 73 35.90 21.94 -16.81
C LYS A 73 35.61 22.55 -15.44
N ASN A 74 36.66 22.97 -14.73
CA ASN A 74 36.57 23.52 -13.39
C ASN A 74 36.71 25.04 -13.36
N SER A 75 36.54 25.76 -14.48
CA SER A 75 36.63 27.22 -14.53
C SER A 75 37.98 27.77 -14.04
N ARG A 76 39.09 27.10 -14.38
CA ARG A 76 40.46 27.61 -14.26
C ARG A 76 40.95 28.06 -15.64
N LYS A 77 41.86 29.03 -15.65
CA LYS A 77 42.59 29.42 -16.87
C LYS A 77 43.76 28.47 -17.04
N CYS A 78 44.21 28.23 -18.26
CA CYS A 78 45.36 27.37 -18.52
C CYS A 78 46.37 28.02 -19.45
N ILE A 79 47.66 27.84 -19.15
CA ILE A 79 48.78 28.25 -20.00
C ILE A 79 49.66 27.01 -20.18
N GLY A 80 50.18 26.81 -21.39
CA GLY A 80 51.00 25.64 -21.68
C GLY A 80 51.42 25.59 -23.14
N TYR A 81 52.36 24.70 -23.42
CA TYR A 81 52.97 24.55 -24.73
C TYR A 81 53.04 23.06 -25.10
N GLU A 82 52.85 22.75 -26.38
CA GLU A 82 53.00 21.41 -26.94
C GLU A 82 53.53 21.54 -28.37
N LEU A 83 54.52 20.71 -28.71
CA LEU A 83 55.21 20.76 -29.99
C LEU A 83 54.40 20.09 -31.11
N GLU A 84 53.59 19.09 -30.78
CA GLU A 84 52.94 18.23 -31.76
C GLU A 84 51.43 18.49 -31.86
N LEU A 85 51.01 19.17 -32.93
CA LEU A 85 49.61 19.58 -33.15
C LEU A 85 48.64 18.40 -33.35
N LYS A 86 49.11 17.21 -33.79
CA LYS A 86 48.26 16.03 -34.06
C LYS A 86 47.71 15.35 -32.80
N ILE A 87 48.42 15.44 -31.67
CA ILE A 87 48.04 14.81 -30.41
C ILE A 87 46.84 15.55 -29.76
N ARG A 88 46.68 16.83 -30.09
CA ARG A 88 45.52 17.66 -29.76
C ARG A 88 44.39 17.32 -30.72
N GLY A 89 43.53 16.36 -30.37
CA GLY A 89 42.26 16.15 -31.09
C GLY A 89 41.56 17.49 -31.37
N ASP A 90 40.95 17.63 -32.56
CA ASP A 90 40.55 18.85 -33.31
C ASP A 90 39.79 20.00 -32.58
N HIS A 91 39.76 20.08 -31.25
CA HIS A 91 38.88 20.95 -30.48
C HIS A 91 39.49 22.25 -29.95
N MET A 92 40.79 22.54 -30.14
CA MET A 92 41.40 23.73 -29.50
C MET A 92 42.47 24.40 -30.38
N SER A 93 42.10 25.48 -31.07
CA SER A 93 43.02 26.31 -31.86
C SER A 93 43.96 27.15 -30.99
N THR A 94 45.20 27.26 -31.44
CA THR A 94 46.33 28.00 -30.89
C THR A 94 46.08 29.49 -30.75
N THR A 95 45.82 29.98 -29.54
CA THR A 95 46.37 31.23 -28.94
C THR A 95 45.64 31.52 -27.63
N SER A 96 46.42 31.83 -26.59
CA SER A 96 46.07 32.70 -25.46
C SER A 96 44.58 32.97 -25.19
N PHE A 97 43.86 32.08 -24.50
CA PHE A 97 42.51 32.40 -24.03
C PHE A 97 42.57 33.26 -22.75
N TYR A 98 42.56 34.59 -22.93
CA TYR A 98 41.84 35.49 -22.03
C TYR A 98 40.42 35.60 -22.57
N GLY A 99 39.43 34.94 -21.96
CA GLY A 99 38.05 35.06 -22.44
C GLY A 99 37.06 34.24 -21.63
N THR A 100 36.07 34.92 -21.08
CA THR A 100 35.09 34.52 -20.08
C THR A 100 33.89 33.73 -20.62
N ASP A 101 34.04 32.92 -21.66
CA ASP A 101 32.88 32.36 -22.40
C ASP A 101 32.92 30.83 -22.63
N SER A 102 33.26 30.06 -21.59
CA SER A 102 33.29 28.58 -21.64
C SER A 102 32.17 27.93 -20.81
N GLN A 103 30.94 28.43 -20.86
CA GLN A 103 29.83 27.84 -20.08
C GLN A 103 29.09 26.68 -20.78
N ASN A 104 29.36 26.34 -22.06
CA ASN A 104 28.46 25.44 -22.80
C ASN A 104 29.04 24.12 -23.35
N HIS A 105 30.27 23.74 -23.05
CA HIS A 105 30.79 22.43 -23.47
C HIS A 105 31.54 21.75 -22.30
N LEU A 106 31.15 20.51 -21.95
CA LEU A 106 31.82 19.53 -21.04
C LEU A 106 31.17 19.18 -19.68
N SER A 107 29.84 19.23 -19.52
CA SER A 107 29.18 18.45 -18.44
C SER A 107 28.39 17.28 -19.03
N LEU A 108 28.97 16.07 -19.00
CA LEU A 108 28.20 14.85 -19.24
C LEU A 108 27.07 14.78 -18.19
N PRO A 109 25.83 14.43 -18.55
CA PRO A 109 24.76 14.24 -17.59
C PRO A 109 25.19 13.26 -16.49
N LYS A 110 25.02 13.66 -15.23
CA LYS A 110 25.35 12.81 -14.08
C LYS A 110 24.19 11.87 -13.77
N VAL A 111 24.50 10.59 -13.64
CA VAL A 111 23.54 9.55 -13.25
C VAL A 111 24.12 8.74 -12.10
N ILE A 112 23.33 8.51 -11.07
CA ILE A 112 23.68 7.58 -9.98
C ILE A 112 22.90 6.29 -10.23
N ILE A 113 23.58 5.16 -10.17
CA ILE A 113 22.97 3.84 -10.41
C ILE A 113 23.24 2.95 -9.20
N TYR A 114 22.20 2.29 -8.70
CA TYR A 114 22.30 1.23 -7.70
C TYR A 114 21.87 -0.08 -8.34
N THR A 115 22.64 -1.15 -8.16
CA THR A 115 22.37 -2.46 -8.74
C THR A 115 22.44 -3.55 -7.68
N ASP A 116 21.58 -4.56 -7.80
CA ASP A 116 21.55 -5.75 -6.94
C ASP A 116 21.06 -6.97 -7.75
N GLY A 117 21.50 -8.17 -7.38
CA GLY A 117 21.12 -9.42 -8.02
C GLY A 117 21.25 -10.64 -7.11
N ALA A 118 20.21 -11.48 -7.06
CA ALA A 118 20.18 -12.64 -6.18
C ALA A 118 19.42 -13.83 -6.77
N CYS A 119 19.78 -15.03 -6.32
CA CYS A 119 19.11 -16.30 -6.64
C CYS A 119 18.59 -17.01 -5.39
N SER A 120 17.45 -17.67 -5.55
CA SER A 120 16.93 -18.64 -4.59
C SER A 120 17.54 -20.02 -4.89
N GLY A 121 18.66 -20.32 -4.23
CA GLY A 121 19.53 -21.44 -4.60
C GLY A 121 20.54 -20.99 -5.66
N ASN A 122 21.82 -21.36 -5.53
CA ASN A 122 22.87 -20.89 -6.42
C ASN A 122 23.70 -22.08 -6.97
N PRO A 123 23.39 -22.57 -8.19
CA PRO A 123 22.46 -22.03 -9.18
C PRO A 123 20.96 -22.27 -8.86
N GLY A 124 20.09 -21.42 -9.39
CA GLY A 124 18.65 -21.45 -9.15
C GLY A 124 17.91 -20.28 -9.81
N PRO A 125 16.59 -20.15 -9.62
CA PRO A 125 15.82 -18.99 -10.09
C PRO A 125 16.32 -17.71 -9.42
N GLY A 126 16.62 -16.69 -10.22
CA GLY A 126 17.18 -15.43 -9.76
C GLY A 126 16.51 -14.22 -10.37
N GLY A 127 16.60 -13.11 -9.63
CA GLY A 127 16.13 -11.79 -10.01
C GLY A 127 17.23 -10.77 -9.90
N TRP A 128 17.10 -9.70 -10.67
CA TRP A 128 18.01 -8.56 -10.67
C TRP A 128 17.22 -7.26 -10.66
N GLY A 129 17.79 -6.21 -10.08
CA GLY A 129 17.18 -4.89 -10.02
C GLY A 129 18.21 -3.77 -10.14
N ALA A 130 17.81 -2.66 -10.75
CA ALA A 130 18.60 -1.44 -10.73
C ALA A 130 17.72 -0.18 -10.59
N LEU A 131 18.23 0.78 -9.83
CA LEU A 131 17.65 2.10 -9.63
C LEU A 131 18.58 3.14 -10.24
N LEU A 132 18.07 3.95 -11.16
CA LEU A 132 18.79 5.03 -11.84
C LEU A 132 18.22 6.37 -11.38
N GLN A 133 19.07 7.25 -10.88
CA GLN A 133 18.71 8.60 -10.45
C GLN A 133 19.38 9.61 -11.37
N PHE A 134 18.56 10.38 -12.09
CA PHE A 134 19.01 11.39 -13.04
C PHE A 134 19.01 12.76 -12.35
N ASN A 135 20.17 13.43 -12.34
CA ASN A 135 20.24 14.82 -11.94
C ASN A 135 20.02 15.68 -13.18
N ARG A 136 18.79 16.19 -13.39
CA ARG A 136 18.53 17.09 -14.52
C ARG A 136 19.18 18.45 -14.22
N PRO A 137 19.97 19.04 -15.14
CA PRO A 137 20.18 20.47 -15.08
C PRO A 137 18.81 21.16 -15.21
N LEU A 138 18.57 22.21 -14.41
CA LEU A 138 17.37 23.04 -14.47
C LEU A 138 17.15 23.50 -15.93
N ARG A 139 16.31 22.78 -16.67
CA ARG A 139 15.84 23.25 -17.97
C ARG A 139 14.89 24.40 -17.66
N LYS A 140 15.02 25.55 -18.34
CA LYS A 140 13.95 26.58 -18.37
C LYS A 140 12.65 25.87 -18.73
N LEU A 141 11.78 25.66 -17.74
CA LEU A 141 10.43 25.17 -17.97
C LEU A 141 9.67 26.24 -18.74
N SER A 142 8.71 25.82 -19.55
CA SER A 142 7.81 26.79 -20.16
C SER A 142 6.92 27.39 -19.07
N TYR A 143 6.61 28.69 -19.18
CA TYR A 143 5.80 29.43 -18.20
C TYR A 143 4.46 28.75 -17.86
N ALA A 144 3.90 27.98 -18.80
CA ALA A 144 2.67 27.22 -18.60
C ALA A 144 2.82 26.02 -17.64
N GLU A 145 3.93 25.29 -17.70
CA GLU A 145 4.20 24.13 -16.83
C GLU A 145 4.56 24.54 -15.40
N GLU A 146 5.07 25.77 -15.20
CA GLU A 146 5.25 26.38 -13.87
C GLU A 146 3.90 26.65 -13.20
N PHE A 147 2.91 27.14 -13.94
CA PHE A 147 1.64 27.58 -13.36
C PHE A 147 0.78 26.41 -12.84
N GLU A 148 0.72 25.30 -13.57
CA GLU A 148 0.00 24.09 -13.14
C GLU A 148 0.68 23.42 -11.93
N GLY A 149 2.02 23.31 -11.94
CA GLY A 149 2.78 22.73 -10.83
C GLY A 149 2.76 23.57 -9.55
N ASP A 150 2.58 24.89 -9.65
CA ASP A 150 2.38 25.79 -8.50
C ASP A 150 0.92 25.80 -8.00
N ALA A 151 -0.06 25.46 -8.84
CA ALA A 151 -1.45 25.31 -8.40
C ALA A 151 -1.62 24.07 -7.50
N GLU A 152 -0.99 22.94 -7.85
CA GLU A 152 -0.99 21.74 -7.01
C GLU A 152 -0.23 21.97 -5.69
N ARG A 153 0.90 22.69 -5.73
CA ARG A 153 1.69 23.01 -4.52
C ARG A 153 0.97 23.98 -3.58
N ARG A 154 0.26 24.97 -4.13
CA ARG A 154 -0.67 25.81 -3.35
C ARG A 154 -1.76 24.94 -2.72
N THR A 155 -2.30 23.95 -3.41
CA THR A 155 -3.34 23.09 -2.83
C THR A 155 -2.81 22.23 -1.68
N ALA A 156 -1.59 21.68 -1.80
CA ALA A 156 -0.94 20.85 -0.78
C ALA A 156 -0.43 21.63 0.45
N ALA A 157 0.09 22.85 0.25
CA ALA A 157 0.52 23.70 1.36
C ALA A 157 -0.66 24.19 2.21
N TYR A 158 -1.82 24.42 1.57
CA TYR A 158 -3.04 24.86 2.26
C TYR A 158 -3.81 23.69 2.90
N SER A 159 -3.66 22.45 2.43
CA SER A 159 -4.26 21.27 3.07
C SER A 159 -3.57 20.88 4.39
N ASN A 160 -2.29 21.25 4.58
CA ASN A 160 -1.56 21.00 5.82
C ASN A 160 -1.89 21.99 6.96
N VAL A 161 -2.83 22.93 6.74
CA VAL A 161 -3.26 23.94 7.74
C VAL A 161 -4.63 23.60 8.35
N ARG A 162 -5.16 22.39 8.17
CA ARG A 162 -6.44 21.98 8.77
C ARG A 162 -6.39 20.62 9.46
N GLU A 163 -6.22 20.63 10.77
CA GLU A 163 -7.07 19.93 11.75
C GLU A 163 -6.58 20.30 13.16
N ASP A 164 -7.05 21.43 13.68
CA ASP A 164 -7.16 21.67 15.12
C ASP A 164 -8.06 22.89 15.34
N SER A 165 -9.36 22.72 15.06
CA SER A 165 -10.35 23.74 15.38
C SER A 165 -10.92 23.53 16.79
N SER A 166 -10.18 23.99 17.79
CA SER A 166 -10.77 24.41 19.07
C SER A 166 -10.07 25.66 19.59
N THR A 167 -10.33 26.80 18.93
CA THR A 167 -10.47 28.16 19.49
C THR A 167 -10.35 29.17 18.37
N ALA A 168 -11.42 29.93 18.14
CA ALA A 168 -11.38 31.09 17.27
C ALA A 168 -10.66 32.23 17.98
N SER A 169 -9.45 32.60 17.55
CA SER A 169 -9.05 34.01 17.42
C SER A 169 -7.67 34.16 16.76
N THR A 170 -7.61 34.98 15.71
CA THR A 170 -6.42 35.66 15.18
C THR A 170 -5.30 34.80 14.57
N TYR A 171 -5.53 34.26 13.37
CA TYR A 171 -4.43 33.81 12.50
C TYR A 171 -3.80 35.01 11.80
N LYS A 172 -2.60 35.42 12.25
CA LYS A 172 -1.67 36.16 11.39
C LYS A 172 -1.04 35.15 10.43
N LEU A 173 -1.25 35.33 9.14
CA LEU A 173 -0.50 34.61 8.10
C LEU A 173 1.00 34.91 8.29
N PRO A 174 1.90 33.91 8.21
CA PRO A 174 3.34 34.18 8.16
C PRO A 174 3.65 35.03 6.93
N ALA A 175 4.53 36.03 7.10
CA ALA A 175 4.81 37.04 6.07
C ALA A 175 5.53 36.46 4.83
N GLU A 176 6.18 35.30 4.95
CA GLU A 176 6.82 34.57 3.86
C GLU A 176 6.67 33.07 4.12
N VAL A 177 6.12 32.36 3.13
CA VAL A 177 6.15 30.89 3.07
C VAL A 177 7.31 30.55 2.13
N GLU A 178 8.44 30.10 2.68
CA GLU A 178 9.51 29.53 1.86
C GLU A 178 9.04 28.18 1.29
N PHE A 179 8.91 28.12 -0.03
CA PHE A 179 8.61 26.87 -0.74
C PHE A 179 9.88 26.02 -0.82
N PRO A 180 9.84 24.72 -0.52
CA PRO A 180 11.00 23.85 -0.72
C PRO A 180 11.40 23.83 -2.19
N GLU A 181 12.70 23.97 -2.46
CA GLU A 181 13.26 23.84 -3.81
C GLU A 181 12.88 22.48 -4.41
N ARG A 182 12.51 22.44 -5.71
CA ARG A 182 12.26 21.19 -6.43
C ARG A 182 13.50 20.29 -6.35
N SER A 183 13.37 19.06 -5.86
CA SER A 183 14.36 18.03 -6.17
C SER A 183 14.24 17.71 -7.67
N ASN A 184 15.29 17.98 -8.44
CA ASN A 184 15.34 17.67 -9.89
C ASN A 184 15.58 16.17 -10.17
N GLU A 185 15.35 15.32 -9.18
CA GLU A 185 15.73 13.92 -9.19
C GLU A 185 14.60 13.08 -9.76
N VAL A 186 14.80 12.62 -11.00
CA VAL A 186 13.92 11.60 -11.59
C VAL A 186 14.55 10.24 -11.30
N CYS A 187 13.81 9.38 -10.61
CA CYS A 187 14.18 7.99 -10.37
C CYS A 187 13.54 7.08 -11.41
N LYS A 188 14.30 6.10 -11.91
CA LYS A 188 13.80 5.04 -12.77
C LYS A 188 14.24 3.69 -12.24
N GLU A 189 13.28 2.80 -12.04
CA GLU A 189 13.52 1.43 -11.60
C GLU A 189 13.41 0.48 -12.79
N ILE A 190 14.30 -0.51 -12.82
CA ILE A 190 14.26 -1.63 -13.75
C ILE A 190 14.56 -2.92 -13.00
N PHE A 191 13.94 -4.00 -13.45
CA PHE A 191 14.12 -5.32 -12.87
C PHE A 191 13.84 -6.41 -13.90
N GLY A 192 14.34 -7.61 -13.63
CA GLY A 192 14.09 -8.78 -14.45
C GLY A 192 14.43 -10.06 -13.70
N HIS A 193 14.21 -11.20 -14.35
CA HIS A 193 14.47 -12.50 -13.76
C HIS A 193 14.94 -13.54 -14.79
N GLU A 194 15.63 -14.57 -14.31
CA GLU A 194 15.97 -15.78 -15.07
C GLU A 194 15.72 -17.02 -14.20
N ILE A 195 15.12 -18.07 -14.79
CA ILE A 195 14.72 -19.28 -14.05
C ILE A 195 15.94 -20.15 -13.66
N HIS A 196 16.99 -20.16 -14.49
CA HIS A 196 18.18 -20.97 -14.28
C HIS A 196 19.42 -20.11 -14.38
N THR A 197 19.83 -19.52 -13.25
CA THR A 197 20.93 -18.55 -13.22
C THR A 197 21.74 -18.65 -11.92
N THR A 198 22.67 -17.72 -11.71
CA THR A 198 23.52 -17.64 -10.50
C THR A 198 23.55 -16.21 -9.98
N ASN A 199 23.87 -16.01 -8.69
CA ASN A 199 23.98 -14.68 -8.09
C ASN A 199 24.88 -13.76 -8.94
N ASN A 200 26.07 -14.25 -9.29
CA ASN A 200 27.03 -13.47 -10.10
C ASN A 200 26.45 -13.05 -11.46
N ARG A 201 25.62 -13.88 -12.09
CA ARG A 201 24.99 -13.50 -13.38
C ARG A 201 23.94 -12.42 -13.19
N MET A 202 23.10 -12.53 -12.17
CA MET A 202 22.07 -11.53 -11.86
C MET A 202 22.67 -10.16 -11.56
N GLU A 203 23.74 -10.14 -10.76
CA GLU A 203 24.51 -8.92 -10.43
C GLU A 203 25.08 -8.23 -11.69
N MET A 204 25.66 -9.03 -12.59
CA MET A 204 26.19 -8.51 -13.85
C MET A 204 25.09 -8.00 -14.78
N ILE A 205 23.96 -8.72 -14.88
CA ILE A 205 22.82 -8.33 -15.72
C ILE A 205 22.21 -7.02 -15.21
N ALA A 206 22.10 -6.83 -13.90
CA ALA A 206 21.64 -5.57 -13.31
C ALA A 206 22.46 -4.37 -13.82
N ALA A 207 23.79 -4.48 -13.75
CA ALA A 207 24.67 -3.41 -14.21
C ALA A 207 24.63 -3.20 -15.72
N ILE A 208 24.58 -4.27 -16.51
CA ILE A 208 24.51 -4.20 -17.98
C ILE A 208 23.22 -3.50 -18.41
N GLU A 209 22.07 -3.94 -17.89
CA GLU A 209 20.77 -3.40 -18.29
C GLU A 209 20.57 -1.96 -17.79
N ALA A 210 21.14 -1.60 -16.64
CA ALA A 210 21.14 -0.22 -16.17
C ALA A 210 21.95 0.70 -17.10
N LEU A 211 23.14 0.28 -17.55
CA LEU A 211 23.96 1.07 -18.45
C LEU A 211 23.33 1.20 -19.85
N LYS A 212 22.76 0.12 -20.40
CA LYS A 212 22.11 0.12 -21.72
C LYS A 212 20.98 1.13 -21.89
N ILE A 213 20.29 1.48 -20.81
CA ILE A 213 19.17 2.44 -20.86
C ILE A 213 19.65 3.86 -21.16
N LEU A 214 20.92 4.17 -20.88
CA LEU A 214 21.48 5.49 -21.07
C LEU A 214 21.69 5.77 -22.56
N LYS A 215 20.78 6.56 -23.16
CA LYS A 215 20.79 6.89 -24.60
C LYS A 215 21.93 7.79 -25.06
N LYS A 216 22.65 8.42 -24.12
CA LYS A 216 23.76 9.35 -24.39
C LYS A 216 24.90 9.05 -23.42
N SER A 217 26.11 9.46 -23.77
CA SER A 217 27.25 9.39 -22.85
C SER A 217 26.95 10.16 -21.58
N CYS A 218 27.24 9.54 -20.44
CA CYS A 218 26.92 10.04 -19.11
C CYS A 218 28.13 9.87 -18.18
N TYR A 219 28.17 10.68 -17.13
CA TYR A 219 29.02 10.42 -15.97
C TYR A 219 28.20 9.58 -14.99
N VAL A 220 28.64 8.36 -14.73
CA VAL A 220 27.90 7.35 -13.96
C VAL A 220 28.63 7.05 -12.67
N GLU A 221 27.96 7.21 -11.53
CA GLU A 221 28.39 6.61 -10.27
C GLU A 221 27.57 5.35 -10.02
N LEU A 222 28.18 4.17 -10.20
CA LEU A 222 27.51 2.89 -10.07
C LEU A 222 27.86 2.25 -8.72
N TYR A 223 26.84 1.92 -7.95
CA TYR A 223 26.90 1.30 -6.63
C TYR A 223 26.43 -0.15 -6.70
N THR A 224 27.31 -1.07 -6.30
CA THR A 224 27.03 -2.51 -6.25
C THR A 224 27.62 -3.10 -4.97
N ASP A 225 26.96 -4.09 -4.39
CA ASP A 225 27.47 -4.89 -3.28
C ASP A 225 28.23 -6.14 -3.77
N SER A 226 28.11 -6.49 -5.05
CA SER A 226 28.86 -7.56 -5.70
C SER A 226 30.35 -7.26 -5.78
N LYS A 227 31.12 -7.91 -4.89
CA LYS A 227 32.59 -7.94 -5.00
C LYS A 227 33.06 -8.55 -6.31
N TYR A 228 32.33 -9.54 -6.84
CA TYR A 228 32.69 -10.18 -8.11
C TYR A 228 32.66 -9.18 -9.26
N LEU A 229 31.61 -8.34 -9.32
CA LEU A 229 31.49 -7.30 -10.32
C LEU A 229 32.54 -6.20 -10.12
N GLN A 230 32.68 -5.69 -8.89
CA GLN A 230 33.61 -4.60 -8.63
C GLN A 230 35.07 -5.01 -8.86
N LEU A 231 35.55 -6.13 -8.29
CA LEU A 231 36.92 -6.60 -8.49
C LEU A 231 37.16 -7.05 -9.94
N GLY A 232 36.13 -7.61 -10.57
CA GLY A 232 36.18 -7.96 -11.98
C GLY A 232 36.52 -6.75 -12.84
N ILE A 233 35.87 -5.61 -12.61
CA ILE A 233 36.08 -4.40 -13.42
C ILE A 233 37.35 -3.64 -13.02
N THR A 234 37.65 -3.56 -11.72
CA THR A 234 38.79 -2.75 -11.24
C THR A 234 40.12 -3.49 -11.36
N GLN A 235 40.14 -4.81 -11.23
CA GLN A 235 41.38 -5.60 -11.17
C GLN A 235 41.51 -6.63 -12.29
N TRP A 236 40.48 -7.43 -12.55
CA TRP A 236 40.66 -8.66 -13.35
C TRP A 236 40.47 -8.46 -14.86
N ILE A 237 39.62 -7.52 -15.27
CA ILE A 237 39.19 -7.35 -16.66
C ILE A 237 40.34 -7.09 -17.62
N ASN A 238 41.38 -6.34 -17.19
CA ASN A 238 42.53 -6.03 -18.03
C ASN A 238 43.34 -7.31 -18.34
N THR A 239 43.53 -8.17 -17.35
CA THR A 239 44.21 -9.46 -17.51
C THR A 239 43.38 -10.39 -18.39
N TRP A 240 42.06 -10.44 -18.18
CA TRP A 240 41.18 -11.27 -19.01
C TRP A 240 41.17 -10.83 -20.46
N ILE A 241 41.12 -9.52 -20.75
CA ILE A 241 41.21 -9.01 -22.13
C ILE A 241 42.54 -9.41 -22.77
N LYS A 242 43.66 -9.23 -22.05
CA LYS A 242 45.00 -9.61 -22.55
C LYS A 242 45.10 -11.10 -22.88
N ASN A 243 44.43 -11.94 -22.11
CA ASN A 243 44.39 -13.39 -22.30
C ASN A 243 43.23 -13.84 -23.19
N ASN A 244 42.66 -12.96 -24.03
CA ASN A 244 41.52 -13.27 -24.92
C ASN A 244 40.33 -13.92 -24.20
N TRP A 245 40.06 -13.51 -22.96
CA TRP A 245 39.00 -14.02 -22.08
C TRP A 245 39.17 -15.47 -21.62
N HIS A 246 40.40 -15.98 -21.62
CA HIS A 246 40.75 -17.29 -21.11
C HIS A 246 41.56 -17.21 -19.81
N LYS A 247 41.47 -18.27 -19.02
CA LYS A 247 42.32 -18.52 -17.85
C LYS A 247 43.68 -19.10 -18.28
N ASN A 248 44.60 -19.22 -17.33
CA ASN A 248 45.93 -19.78 -17.57
C ASN A 248 45.92 -21.24 -18.07
N ASN A 249 44.84 -21.97 -17.78
CA ASN A 249 44.62 -23.34 -18.23
C ASN A 249 43.85 -23.43 -19.57
N ASN A 250 43.78 -22.33 -20.34
CA ASN A 250 43.07 -22.20 -21.61
C ASN A 250 41.54 -22.35 -21.57
N ASP A 251 40.94 -22.56 -20.39
CA ASP A 251 39.48 -22.52 -20.24
C ASP A 251 38.95 -21.08 -20.31
N PRO A 252 37.76 -20.84 -20.88
CA PRO A 252 37.13 -19.53 -20.81
C PRO A 252 36.86 -19.11 -19.36
N ILE A 253 36.93 -17.80 -19.09
CA ILE A 253 36.54 -17.27 -17.79
C ILE A 253 35.04 -17.49 -17.53
N LYS A 254 34.66 -17.55 -16.25
CA LYS A 254 33.25 -17.65 -15.88
C LYS A 254 32.49 -16.40 -16.36
N ASN A 255 31.27 -16.60 -16.87
CA ASN A 255 30.38 -15.53 -17.35
C ASN A 255 30.99 -14.66 -18.46
N VAL A 256 31.84 -15.23 -19.32
CA VAL A 256 32.49 -14.49 -20.43
C VAL A 256 31.48 -13.80 -21.35
N ASP A 257 30.30 -14.39 -21.53
CA ASP A 257 29.19 -13.82 -22.29
C ASP A 257 28.72 -12.47 -21.71
N LEU A 258 28.56 -12.38 -20.40
CA LEU A 258 28.14 -11.15 -19.72
C LEU A 258 29.29 -10.15 -19.59
N TRP A 259 30.51 -10.62 -19.38
CA TRP A 259 31.68 -9.73 -19.32
C TRP A 259 31.93 -8.99 -20.64
N LYS A 260 31.75 -9.66 -21.77
CA LYS A 260 31.85 -9.04 -23.10
C LYS A 260 30.76 -7.97 -23.28
N LYS A 261 29.50 -8.29 -22.96
CA LYS A 261 28.38 -7.32 -23.00
C LYS A 261 28.64 -6.11 -22.10
N LEU A 262 29.11 -6.34 -20.88
CA LEU A 262 29.43 -5.25 -19.96
C LEU A 262 30.58 -4.38 -20.50
N TYR A 263 31.61 -5.00 -21.09
CA TYR A 263 32.74 -4.28 -21.69
C TYR A 263 32.32 -3.38 -22.86
N GLU A 264 31.34 -3.79 -23.66
CA GLU A 264 30.74 -2.94 -24.71
C GLU A 264 30.07 -1.69 -24.12
N GLU A 265 29.41 -1.80 -22.97
CA GLU A 265 28.79 -0.66 -22.29
C GLU A 265 29.80 0.23 -21.55
N LEU A 266 30.91 -0.33 -21.04
CA LEU A 266 31.96 0.43 -20.35
C LEU A 266 32.59 1.52 -21.23
N GLY A 267 32.63 1.33 -22.57
CA GLY A 267 33.18 2.33 -23.50
C GLY A 267 32.26 3.52 -23.76
N LYS A 268 30.97 3.43 -23.45
CA LYS A 268 29.96 4.45 -23.80
C LYS A 268 29.82 5.57 -22.77
N HIS A 269 30.20 5.30 -21.52
CA HIS A 269 30.00 6.19 -20.38
C HIS A 269 31.29 6.32 -19.56
N TYR A 270 31.42 7.43 -18.84
CA TYR A 270 32.46 7.57 -17.83
C TYR A 270 31.93 7.01 -16.51
N ILE A 271 32.41 5.85 -16.06
CA ILE A 271 31.82 5.11 -14.93
C ILE A 271 32.79 5.04 -13.75
N ILE A 272 32.32 5.45 -12.58
CA ILE A 272 32.98 5.21 -11.29
C ILE A 272 32.27 4.06 -10.58
N TRP A 273 33.03 3.02 -10.27
CA TRP A 273 32.56 1.81 -9.60
C TRP A 273 32.74 1.95 -8.09
N ASN A 274 31.63 2.01 -7.38
CA ASN A 274 31.59 2.13 -5.94
C ASN A 274 31.14 0.80 -5.33
N TRP A 275 32.05 0.10 -4.67
CA TRP A 275 31.65 -1.05 -3.86
C TRP A 275 30.99 -0.58 -2.56
N VAL A 276 29.79 -1.06 -2.29
CA VAL A 276 29.12 -0.85 -1.01
C VAL A 276 29.15 -2.17 -0.24
N LYS A 277 29.82 -2.17 0.91
CA LYS A 277 29.75 -3.32 1.81
C LYS A 277 28.34 -3.37 2.40
N GLY A 278 27.55 -4.37 2.06
CA GLY A 278 26.45 -4.80 2.93
C GLY A 278 27.07 -5.25 4.26
N HIS A 279 27.06 -4.40 5.29
CA HIS A 279 27.49 -4.82 6.62
C HIS A 279 26.32 -5.51 7.29
N GLU A 280 26.36 -6.84 7.37
CA GLU A 280 25.41 -7.60 8.15
C GLU A 280 25.57 -7.19 9.62
N ILE A 281 24.50 -6.60 10.17
CA ILE A 281 24.40 -6.08 11.53
C ILE A 281 23.91 -7.16 12.48
N GLY A 282 23.06 -8.06 11.99
CA GLY A 282 22.58 -9.18 12.78
C GLY A 282 21.56 -10.01 12.02
N GLN A 283 21.11 -11.05 12.70
CA GLN A 283 20.11 -11.98 12.19
C GLN A 283 19.03 -12.19 13.26
N ASP A 284 17.77 -12.20 12.85
CA ASP A 284 16.68 -12.49 13.77
C ASP A 284 16.42 -14.00 13.94
N GLN A 285 15.49 -14.32 14.84
CA GLN A 285 15.02 -15.68 15.14
C GLN A 285 14.36 -16.39 13.95
N PHE A 286 13.83 -15.65 12.97
CA PHE A 286 13.25 -16.20 11.75
C PHE A 286 14.30 -16.42 10.65
N GLY A 287 15.52 -15.95 10.90
CA GLY A 287 16.68 -16.05 10.04
C GLY A 287 16.81 -14.91 9.02
N ASN A 288 16.02 -13.84 9.13
CA ASN A 288 16.20 -12.66 8.31
C ASN A 288 17.49 -11.95 8.72
N LYS A 289 18.21 -11.43 7.73
CA LYS A 289 19.50 -10.76 7.92
C LYS A 289 19.34 -9.27 7.71
N TYR A 290 19.94 -8.49 8.60
CA TYR A 290 19.81 -7.04 8.61
C TYR A 290 21.13 -6.40 8.26
N TYR A 291 21.05 -5.34 7.47
CA TYR A 291 22.22 -4.66 6.92
C TYR A 291 22.14 -3.18 7.19
N GLU A 292 23.27 -2.58 7.55
CA GLU A 292 23.44 -1.13 7.63
C GLU A 292 24.55 -0.70 6.69
N SER A 293 24.27 0.32 5.90
CA SER A 293 25.24 0.94 5.02
C SER A 293 26.12 1.90 5.80
N LYS A 294 27.43 1.89 5.50
CA LYS A 294 28.33 2.96 5.93
C LYS A 294 28.03 4.31 5.26
N LYS A 295 27.22 4.34 4.20
CA LYS A 295 26.72 5.57 3.57
C LYS A 295 25.39 5.98 4.19
N GLN A 296 25.28 7.28 4.43
CA GLN A 296 24.08 7.95 4.90
C GLN A 296 23.19 8.36 3.71
N ASP A 297 21.88 8.44 3.94
CA ASP A 297 20.89 8.96 3.02
C ASP A 297 20.89 10.51 2.98
N TYR A 298 19.93 11.10 2.28
CA TYR A 298 19.80 12.56 2.12
C TYR A 298 19.45 13.29 3.44
N LEU A 299 19.00 12.56 4.47
CA LEU A 299 18.75 13.07 5.82
C LEU A 299 19.96 12.85 6.75
N GLY A 300 21.07 12.30 6.23
CA GLY A 300 22.24 11.97 7.04
C GLY A 300 22.10 10.68 7.86
N GLN A 301 21.10 9.83 7.56
CA GLN A 301 20.83 8.60 8.30
C GLN A 301 21.44 7.38 7.60
N ALA A 302 22.05 6.47 8.35
CA ALA A 302 22.64 5.25 7.78
C ALA A 302 21.56 4.40 7.09
N ILE A 303 21.75 3.94 5.86
CA ILE A 303 20.71 3.18 5.16
C ILE A 303 20.57 1.79 5.79
N ARG A 304 19.38 1.44 6.32
CA ARG A 304 19.07 0.15 6.96
C ARG A 304 18.19 -0.72 6.07
N ARG A 305 18.49 -2.02 5.98
CA ARG A 305 17.79 -2.98 5.10
C ARG A 305 17.63 -4.35 5.76
N VAL A 306 16.63 -5.10 5.33
CA VAL A 306 16.41 -6.50 5.73
C VAL A 306 16.34 -7.40 4.50
N VAL A 307 16.99 -8.56 4.60
CA VAL A 307 16.94 -9.66 3.64
C VAL A 307 16.21 -10.81 4.31
N TYR A 308 15.06 -11.19 3.75
CA TYR A 308 14.19 -12.22 4.32
C TYR A 308 14.73 -13.62 4.06
N LYS A 309 14.61 -14.52 5.05
CA LYS A 309 14.86 -15.95 4.85
C LYS A 309 13.64 -16.60 4.19
N GLY A 310 13.68 -16.72 2.86
CA GLY A 310 12.62 -17.32 2.06
C GLY A 310 11.66 -16.28 1.50
N LYS A 311 10.34 -16.52 1.60
CA LYS A 311 9.33 -15.60 1.06
C LYS A 311 9.39 -14.24 1.78
N VAL A 312 9.49 -13.16 1.01
CA VAL A 312 9.44 -11.77 1.49
C VAL A 312 8.11 -11.53 2.19
N GLU A 313 8.15 -11.27 3.49
CA GLU A 313 6.96 -11.09 4.32
C GLU A 313 7.31 -10.16 5.50
N ALA A 314 6.89 -8.90 5.41
CA ALA A 314 7.25 -7.86 6.37
C ALA A 314 6.83 -8.19 7.80
N SER A 315 5.74 -8.95 7.98
CA SER A 315 5.29 -9.39 9.30
C SER A 315 6.28 -10.34 10.01
N LYS A 316 7.26 -10.92 9.30
CA LYS A 316 8.34 -11.75 9.89
C LYS A 316 9.48 -10.94 10.50
N VAL A 317 9.45 -9.61 10.44
CA VAL A 317 10.44 -8.76 11.12
C VAL A 317 10.03 -8.59 12.58
N PRO A 318 10.85 -9.01 13.57
CA PRO A 318 10.53 -8.79 14.98
C PRO A 318 10.40 -7.30 15.34
N PRO A 319 9.63 -6.92 16.37
CA PRO A 319 9.36 -5.53 16.72
C PRO A 319 10.62 -4.68 16.92
N MET A 320 11.64 -5.22 17.60
CA MET A 320 12.91 -4.51 17.82
C MET A 320 13.67 -4.26 16.52
N TRP A 321 13.72 -5.26 15.63
CA TRP A 321 14.33 -5.12 14.31
C TRP A 321 13.53 -4.17 13.41
N HIS A 322 12.21 -4.14 13.55
CA HIS A 322 11.34 -3.18 12.87
C HIS A 322 11.60 -1.75 13.36
N ALA A 323 11.68 -1.55 14.68
CA ALA A 323 12.03 -0.26 15.27
C ALA A 323 13.42 0.23 14.82
N TRP A 324 14.37 -0.69 14.71
CA TRP A 324 15.70 -0.39 14.18
C TRP A 324 15.65 -0.02 12.69
N LEU A 325 14.95 -0.77 11.84
CA LEU A 325 14.79 -0.44 10.42
C LEU A 325 14.18 0.95 10.19
N HIS A 326 13.26 1.36 11.07
CA HIS A 326 12.54 2.63 10.99
C HIS A 326 13.16 3.77 11.82
N TYR A 327 14.42 3.62 12.23
CA TYR A 327 15.18 4.68 12.94
C TYR A 327 14.58 5.13 14.27
N MET A 328 13.66 4.36 14.85
CA MET A 328 13.11 4.63 16.19
C MET A 328 14.13 4.32 17.30
N ILE A 329 15.04 3.40 17.02
CA ILE A 329 16.18 3.06 17.87
C ILE A 329 17.46 3.01 17.03
N ASN A 330 18.59 3.37 17.62
CA ASN A 330 19.91 3.28 16.98
C ASN A 330 20.70 2.05 17.41
N GLU A 331 20.36 1.49 18.56
CA GLU A 331 21.00 0.30 19.10
C GLU A 331 20.58 -0.94 18.30
N VAL A 332 21.57 -1.75 17.94
CA VAL A 332 21.35 -3.02 17.26
C VAL A 332 20.67 -3.98 18.25
N PRO A 333 19.53 -4.60 17.91
CA PRO A 333 18.90 -5.58 18.78
C PRO A 333 19.82 -6.79 19.01
N ILE A 334 20.37 -6.94 20.22
CA ILE A 334 21.31 -8.02 20.58
C ILE A 334 20.57 -9.30 20.95
N ASN A 335 19.39 -9.17 21.59
CA ASN A 335 18.56 -10.30 22.00
C ASN A 335 17.28 -10.37 21.17
N ASN A 336 16.98 -11.58 20.67
CA ASN A 336 15.69 -11.92 20.07
C ASN A 336 14.66 -12.28 21.15
N ASP A 337 14.78 -11.68 22.34
CA ASP A 337 13.88 -12.00 23.45
C ASP A 337 12.48 -11.53 23.08
N LYS A 338 11.58 -12.50 23.03
CA LYS A 338 10.16 -12.25 22.83
C LYS A 338 9.63 -11.60 24.10
N PHE A 339 9.12 -10.37 24.01
CA PHE A 339 8.46 -9.74 25.15
C PHE A 339 7.24 -10.57 25.58
N ASP A 340 6.92 -10.58 26.87
CA ASP A 340 5.79 -11.37 27.40
C ASP A 340 4.45 -11.02 26.73
N TRP A 341 4.29 -9.75 26.34
CA TRP A 341 3.10 -9.24 25.63
C TRP A 341 3.16 -9.45 24.11
N GLN A 342 4.29 -9.88 23.54
CA GLN A 342 4.48 -10.04 22.11
C GLN A 342 3.73 -11.29 21.62
N GLN A 343 2.82 -11.10 20.66
CA GLN A 343 2.10 -12.24 20.06
C GLN A 343 3.02 -13.08 19.18
N ASN A 344 2.71 -14.37 19.04
CA ASN A 344 3.40 -15.22 18.07
C ASN A 344 3.13 -14.71 16.66
N TYR A 345 4.16 -14.77 15.80
CA TYR A 345 4.03 -14.44 14.39
C TYR A 345 2.90 -15.25 13.74
N LEU A 346 1.99 -14.55 13.08
CA LEU A 346 0.99 -15.11 12.19
C LEU A 346 1.26 -14.59 10.79
N PRO A 347 1.37 -15.45 9.77
CA PRO A 347 1.64 -15.00 8.42
C PRO A 347 0.52 -14.11 7.88
N ASN A 348 0.89 -13.05 7.17
CA ASN A 348 -0.07 -12.27 6.42
C ASN A 348 -0.71 -13.15 5.34
N LEU A 349 -2.00 -13.43 5.48
CA LEU A 349 -2.74 -14.28 4.54
C LEU A 349 -3.32 -13.47 3.38
N THR A 350 -3.23 -12.14 3.39
CA THR A 350 -3.78 -11.24 2.37
C THR A 350 -3.31 -11.65 0.98
N GLY A 351 -4.25 -11.82 0.04
CA GLY A 351 -3.95 -12.29 -1.32
C GLY A 351 -3.78 -13.81 -1.49
N THR A 352 -3.95 -14.61 -0.44
CA THR A 352 -4.05 -16.09 -0.54
C THR A 352 -5.52 -16.55 -0.49
N SER A 353 -5.81 -17.78 -0.92
CA SER A 353 -7.14 -18.40 -0.75
C SER A 353 -7.56 -18.55 0.73
N LEU A 354 -6.62 -18.35 1.66
CA LEU A 354 -6.84 -18.34 3.10
C LEU A 354 -7.06 -16.93 3.67
N SER A 355 -6.86 -15.85 2.88
CA SER A 355 -7.10 -14.45 3.32
C SER A 355 -8.52 -14.22 3.85
N HIS A 356 -9.50 -14.93 3.31
CA HIS A 356 -10.90 -14.86 3.70
C HIS A 356 -11.33 -15.99 4.64
N LYS A 357 -10.43 -16.91 5.01
CA LYS A 357 -10.74 -17.89 6.06
C LYS A 357 -10.47 -17.21 7.40
N LEU A 358 -11.55 -16.85 8.08
CA LEU A 358 -11.53 -16.50 9.51
C LEU A 358 -10.59 -17.47 10.22
N VAL A 359 -9.46 -16.96 10.69
CA VAL A 359 -8.56 -17.70 11.57
C VAL A 359 -9.39 -18.02 12.80
N LYS A 360 -9.77 -19.29 12.96
CA LYS A 360 -10.33 -19.77 14.23
C LYS A 360 -9.21 -19.71 15.25
N ASN A 361 -9.03 -18.54 15.86
CA ASN A 361 -8.14 -18.35 16.99
C ASN A 361 -8.57 -19.32 18.09
N ASN A 362 -7.81 -20.40 18.28
CA ASN A 362 -8.07 -21.40 19.33
C ASN A 362 -8.02 -20.82 20.76
N THR A 363 -7.58 -19.57 20.94
CA THR A 363 -7.70 -18.83 22.21
C THR A 363 -9.15 -18.49 22.58
N THR A 364 -10.07 -18.37 21.61
CA THR A 364 -11.48 -18.11 21.93
C THR A 364 -12.23 -19.37 22.38
N LYS A 365 -11.73 -20.58 22.09
CA LYS A 365 -12.43 -21.82 22.43
C LYS A 365 -12.49 -22.07 23.94
N ALA A 366 -11.48 -21.62 24.69
CA ALA A 366 -11.44 -21.77 26.15
C ALA A 366 -12.43 -20.84 26.86
N GLU A 367 -12.56 -19.59 26.41
CA GLU A 367 -13.52 -18.64 26.98
C GLU A 367 -14.97 -18.94 26.55
N TYR A 368 -15.20 -19.33 25.29
CA TYR A 368 -16.54 -19.71 24.83
C TYR A 368 -17.09 -20.94 25.54
N SER A 369 -16.25 -21.94 25.87
CA SER A 369 -16.66 -23.13 26.63
C SER A 369 -17.24 -22.78 28.01
N ARG A 370 -16.69 -21.73 28.67
CA ARG A 370 -17.17 -21.27 29.99
C ARG A 370 -18.56 -20.63 29.93
N TRP A 371 -18.87 -19.92 28.85
CA TRP A 371 -20.15 -19.19 28.70
C TRP A 371 -21.20 -19.97 27.90
N GLN A 372 -20.82 -21.06 27.23
CA GLN A 372 -21.71 -21.91 26.45
C GLN A 372 -22.96 -22.39 27.23
N PRO A 373 -22.86 -22.88 28.48
CA PRO A 373 -24.05 -23.26 29.23
C PRO A 373 -24.96 -22.06 29.55
N LEU A 374 -24.40 -20.88 29.84
CA LEU A 374 -25.19 -19.67 30.11
C LEU A 374 -25.96 -19.21 28.86
N VAL A 375 -25.30 -19.18 27.71
CA VAL A 375 -25.93 -18.79 26.44
C VAL A 375 -27.06 -19.75 26.06
N ILE A 376 -26.86 -21.06 26.26
CA ILE A 376 -27.92 -22.06 26.05
C ILE A 376 -29.08 -21.84 27.01
N LEU A 377 -28.82 -21.52 28.28
CA LEU A 377 -29.85 -21.28 29.29
C LEU A 377 -30.68 -20.02 28.97
N VAL A 378 -30.03 -18.94 28.52
CA VAL A 378 -30.69 -17.71 28.08
C VAL A 378 -31.52 -17.96 26.81
N ALA A 379 -30.98 -18.69 25.85
CA ALA A 379 -31.72 -19.06 24.63
C ALA A 379 -32.94 -19.95 24.95
N LEU A 380 -32.80 -20.90 25.88
CA LEU A 380 -33.89 -21.76 26.34
C LEU A 380 -34.96 -20.94 27.09
N ALA A 381 -34.54 -20.01 27.94
CA ALA A 381 -35.44 -19.10 28.63
C ALA A 381 -36.21 -18.21 27.65
N PHE A 382 -35.53 -17.68 26.63
CA PHE A 382 -36.15 -16.88 25.57
C PHE A 382 -37.10 -17.72 24.71
N PHE A 383 -36.74 -18.97 24.41
CA PHE A 383 -37.61 -19.90 23.69
C PHE A 383 -38.86 -20.26 24.50
N ILE A 384 -38.71 -20.56 25.80
CA ILE A 384 -39.85 -20.82 26.70
C ILE A 384 -40.73 -19.58 26.84
N PHE A 385 -40.12 -18.39 26.93
CA PHE A 385 -40.84 -17.11 26.99
C PHE A 385 -41.62 -16.84 25.70
N ALA A 386 -40.97 -17.00 24.54
CA ALA A 386 -41.61 -16.84 23.23
C ALA A 386 -42.71 -17.88 23.01
N TYR A 387 -42.49 -19.14 23.42
CA TYR A 387 -43.51 -20.19 23.37
C TYR A 387 -44.70 -19.87 24.29
N LYS A 388 -44.44 -19.40 25.51
CA LYS A 388 -45.50 -18.98 26.44
C LYS A 388 -46.29 -17.78 25.91
N ILE A 389 -45.64 -16.83 25.24
CA ILE A 389 -46.33 -15.68 24.59
C ILE A 389 -47.14 -16.14 23.38
N GLY A 390 -46.55 -16.96 22.51
CA GLY A 390 -47.21 -17.46 21.30
C GLY A 390 -48.40 -18.38 21.58
N ASN A 391 -48.36 -19.15 22.68
CA ASN A 391 -49.45 -20.02 23.12
C ASN A 391 -50.34 -19.42 24.23
N SER A 392 -50.11 -18.18 24.66
CA SER A 392 -51.04 -17.50 25.58
C SER A 392 -52.24 -16.98 24.80
N SER A 393 -53.10 -17.90 24.37
CA SER A 393 -54.51 -17.59 24.20
C SER A 393 -55.09 -17.41 25.61
N ARG A 394 -54.93 -16.22 26.20
CA ARG A 394 -55.73 -15.86 27.37
C ARG A 394 -57.19 -15.89 26.92
N VAL A 395 -57.86 -17.00 27.19
CA VAL A 395 -59.33 -17.05 27.14
C VAL A 395 -59.77 -16.15 28.29
N GLU A 396 -60.20 -14.93 27.96
CA GLU A 396 -60.81 -14.04 28.94
C GLU A 396 -62.01 -14.76 29.57
N ALA A 397 -62.14 -14.69 30.89
CA ALA A 397 -63.24 -15.32 31.62
C ALA A 397 -64.56 -14.67 31.19
N GLY A 398 -65.44 -15.46 30.58
CA GLY A 398 -66.71 -15.01 30.04
C GLY A 398 -67.75 -16.12 30.02
N TYR A 399 -68.97 -15.79 29.64
CA TYR A 399 -70.05 -16.74 29.44
C TYR A 399 -70.27 -17.03 27.97
N ILE A 400 -70.73 -18.25 27.69
CA ILE A 400 -70.86 -18.77 26.34
C ILE A 400 -72.28 -18.52 25.83
N LEU A 401 -72.42 -18.04 24.60
CA LEU A 401 -73.68 -17.93 23.86
C LEU A 401 -73.57 -18.67 22.54
N LYS A 402 -74.71 -19.09 22.00
CA LYS A 402 -74.80 -19.78 20.70
C LYS A 402 -75.56 -18.93 19.70
N ALA A 403 -75.17 -18.98 18.43
CA ALA A 403 -75.90 -18.30 17.38
C ALA A 403 -75.80 -19.07 16.06
N ASN A 404 -76.91 -19.13 15.33
CA ASN A 404 -76.97 -19.83 14.05
C ASN A 404 -76.96 -18.83 12.91
N PHE A 405 -76.09 -19.03 11.93
CA PHE A 405 -76.01 -18.23 10.72
C PHE A 405 -76.17 -19.14 9.49
N GLN A 406 -76.87 -18.66 8.46
CA GLN A 406 -76.98 -19.36 7.19
C GLN A 406 -75.63 -19.39 6.46
N ASN A 407 -74.91 -18.27 6.52
CA ASN A 407 -73.55 -18.12 6.03
C ASN A 407 -72.69 -17.44 7.11
N ALA A 408 -71.58 -18.08 7.48
CA ALA A 408 -70.58 -17.58 8.43
C ALA A 408 -69.19 -17.38 7.81
N GLU A 409 -69.13 -17.23 6.49
CA GLU A 409 -67.90 -17.00 5.74
C GLU A 409 -67.08 -15.84 6.33
N GLY A 410 -65.77 -16.01 6.36
CA GLY A 410 -64.80 -15.00 6.83
C GLY A 410 -64.73 -14.82 8.34
N VAL A 411 -65.57 -15.51 9.11
CA VAL A 411 -65.44 -15.63 10.57
C VAL A 411 -64.62 -16.87 10.89
N VAL A 412 -63.63 -16.73 11.79
CA VAL A 412 -62.75 -17.82 12.23
C VAL A 412 -62.74 -17.91 13.76
N LYS A 413 -62.19 -19.00 14.30
CA LYS A 413 -61.94 -19.10 15.74
C LYS A 413 -60.98 -17.97 16.15
N GLY A 414 -61.38 -17.19 17.15
CA GLY A 414 -60.70 -15.98 17.61
C GLY A 414 -61.21 -14.68 17.00
N SER A 415 -62.11 -14.71 16.01
CA SER A 415 -62.77 -13.50 15.49
C SER A 415 -63.42 -12.71 16.63
N ASP A 416 -63.26 -11.40 16.57
CA ASP A 416 -63.75 -10.50 17.61
C ASP A 416 -65.28 -10.43 17.62
N VAL A 417 -65.84 -10.28 18.82
CA VAL A 417 -67.23 -9.90 19.03
C VAL A 417 -67.26 -8.50 19.61
N MET A 418 -67.94 -7.58 18.93
CA MET A 418 -67.89 -6.16 19.21
C MET A 418 -69.28 -5.61 19.48
N LEU A 419 -69.37 -4.69 20.43
CA LEU A 419 -70.56 -3.91 20.75
C LEU A 419 -70.17 -2.43 20.69
N ALA A 420 -70.85 -1.66 19.85
CA ALA A 420 -70.56 -0.24 19.63
C ALA A 420 -69.06 0.05 19.32
N GLY A 421 -68.39 -0.85 18.59
CA GLY A 421 -66.97 -0.74 18.21
C GLY A 421 -65.97 -1.16 19.30
N VAL A 422 -66.44 -1.57 20.48
CA VAL A 422 -65.60 -2.10 21.56
C VAL A 422 -65.64 -3.62 21.53
N LYS A 423 -64.47 -4.27 21.64
CA LYS A 423 -64.40 -5.74 21.76
C LYS A 423 -64.95 -6.18 23.11
N ILE A 424 -65.96 -7.04 23.07
CA ILE A 424 -66.67 -7.56 24.25
C ILE A 424 -66.57 -9.09 24.39
N GLY A 425 -65.94 -9.74 23.42
CA GLY A 425 -65.86 -11.19 23.37
C GLY A 425 -65.10 -11.71 22.15
N SER A 426 -65.15 -13.03 21.96
CA SER A 426 -64.54 -13.71 20.81
C SER A 426 -65.29 -14.97 20.41
N VAL A 427 -65.17 -15.37 19.14
CA VAL A 427 -65.70 -16.62 18.62
C VAL A 427 -64.79 -17.77 19.07
N THR A 428 -65.33 -18.70 19.86
CA THR A 428 -64.56 -19.82 20.42
C THR A 428 -64.60 -21.07 19.55
N ASN A 429 -65.72 -21.29 18.85
CA ASN A 429 -65.91 -22.44 17.99
C ASN A 429 -66.92 -22.14 16.87
N ILE A 430 -66.76 -22.82 15.74
CA ILE A 430 -67.65 -22.75 14.59
C ILE A 430 -67.89 -24.19 14.14
N THR A 431 -69.15 -24.59 14.09
CA THR A 431 -69.56 -25.93 13.68
C THR A 431 -70.70 -25.84 12.68
N LEU A 432 -70.80 -26.81 11.78
CA LEU A 432 -71.94 -26.92 10.87
C LEU A 432 -72.98 -27.86 11.48
N ASP A 433 -74.20 -27.41 11.67
CA ASP A 433 -75.31 -28.30 12.01
C ASP A 433 -75.65 -29.13 10.77
N LYS A 434 -75.49 -30.46 10.89
CA LYS A 434 -75.68 -31.41 9.79
C LYS A 434 -77.14 -31.54 9.36
N THR A 435 -78.09 -31.05 10.15
CA THR A 435 -79.53 -31.16 9.86
C THR A 435 -80.07 -29.88 9.21
N SER A 436 -79.78 -28.72 9.79
CA SER A 436 -80.23 -27.42 9.26
C SER A 436 -79.28 -26.81 8.23
N PHE A 437 -78.05 -27.32 8.12
CA PHE A 437 -76.95 -26.75 7.33
C PHE A 437 -76.56 -25.32 7.75
N PHE A 438 -76.99 -24.86 8.93
CA PHE A 438 -76.57 -23.56 9.45
C PHE A 438 -75.24 -23.69 10.19
N ALA A 439 -74.41 -22.64 10.09
CA ALA A 439 -73.22 -22.50 10.90
C ALA A 439 -73.62 -22.10 12.32
N LEU A 440 -73.39 -23.00 13.27
CA LEU A 440 -73.52 -22.77 14.70
C LEU A 440 -72.21 -22.19 15.23
N LEU A 441 -72.27 -20.93 15.65
CA LEU A 441 -71.17 -20.21 16.29
C LEU A 441 -71.33 -20.28 17.81
N THR A 442 -70.23 -20.63 18.48
CA THR A 442 -70.10 -20.56 19.94
C THR A 442 -69.27 -19.33 20.29
N ILE A 443 -69.89 -18.36 20.94
CA ILE A 443 -69.31 -17.05 21.23
C ILE A 443 -69.08 -16.94 22.74
N CYS A 444 -67.92 -16.45 23.17
CA CYS A 444 -67.66 -16.09 24.56
C CYS A 444 -67.80 -14.57 24.72
N ILE A 445 -68.61 -14.13 25.68
CA ILE A 445 -68.81 -12.72 26.05
C ILE A 445 -68.25 -12.49 27.45
N ASN A 446 -67.55 -11.39 27.64
CA ASN A 446 -66.95 -11.02 28.93
C ASN A 446 -68.04 -10.87 30.01
N ASN A 447 -67.76 -11.34 31.23
CA ASN A 447 -68.75 -11.41 32.32
C ASN A 447 -69.29 -10.04 32.77
N ASP A 448 -68.56 -8.96 32.49
CA ASP A 448 -68.95 -7.60 32.84
C ASP A 448 -70.09 -7.06 31.96
N ILE A 449 -70.48 -7.80 30.91
CA ILE A 449 -71.44 -7.36 29.90
C ILE A 449 -72.64 -8.29 29.88
N LYS A 450 -73.80 -7.75 30.27
CA LYS A 450 -75.08 -8.46 30.24
C LYS A 450 -75.85 -8.06 28.99
N LEU A 451 -76.16 -9.03 28.14
CA LEU A 451 -76.88 -8.81 26.89
C LEU A 451 -78.38 -9.12 27.07
N PRO A 452 -79.29 -8.23 26.68
CA PRO A 452 -80.74 -8.50 26.67
C PRO A 452 -81.14 -9.71 25.82
N LYS A 453 -82.23 -10.41 26.15
CA LYS A 453 -82.71 -11.60 25.42
C LYS A 453 -83.05 -11.36 23.94
N ASP A 454 -83.44 -10.14 23.60
CA ASP A 454 -83.75 -9.71 22.24
C ASP A 454 -82.54 -9.12 21.51
N THR A 455 -81.33 -9.34 22.03
CA THR A 455 -80.07 -9.00 21.34
C THR A 455 -80.03 -9.62 19.95
N SER A 456 -79.57 -8.83 18.99
CA SER A 456 -79.29 -9.29 17.62
C SER A 456 -77.81 -9.20 17.31
N ILE A 457 -77.34 -10.09 16.44
CA ILE A 457 -75.94 -10.10 16.01
C ILE A 457 -75.83 -10.22 14.50
N ALA A 458 -74.80 -9.58 13.94
CA ALA A 458 -74.52 -9.56 12.51
C ALA A 458 -73.05 -9.85 12.24
N ILE A 459 -72.74 -10.51 11.12
CA ILE A 459 -71.36 -10.64 10.65
C ILE A 459 -71.04 -9.44 9.77
N VAL A 460 -70.08 -8.63 10.21
CA VAL A 460 -69.70 -7.36 9.57
C VAL A 460 -68.23 -7.40 9.19
N THR A 461 -67.88 -6.80 8.06
CA THR A 461 -66.49 -6.64 7.60
C THR A 461 -65.87 -5.39 8.21
N SER A 462 -64.62 -5.48 8.70
CA SER A 462 -63.86 -4.31 9.14
C SER A 462 -63.38 -3.49 7.92
N GLY A 463 -64.26 -2.66 7.37
CA GLY A 463 -63.99 -1.89 6.15
C GLY A 463 -64.06 -2.72 4.86
N ILE A 464 -63.40 -2.25 3.80
CA ILE A 464 -63.48 -2.86 2.44
C ILE A 464 -62.62 -4.14 2.33
N ILE A 465 -61.50 -4.22 3.05
CA ILE A 465 -60.49 -5.30 2.91
C ILE A 465 -60.17 -6.00 4.25
N GLY A 466 -60.76 -5.56 5.38
CA GLY A 466 -60.46 -6.13 6.69
C GLY A 466 -61.15 -7.46 6.96
N GLY A 467 -60.71 -8.13 8.03
CA GLY A 467 -61.36 -9.36 8.53
C GLY A 467 -62.81 -9.12 8.98
N ARG A 468 -63.60 -10.18 9.03
CA ARG A 468 -64.98 -10.13 9.54
C ARG A 468 -65.03 -10.34 11.05
N TYR A 469 -65.92 -9.63 11.71
CA TYR A 469 -66.19 -9.70 13.14
C TYR A 469 -67.70 -9.80 13.40
N ILE A 470 -68.07 -10.19 14.62
CA ILE A 470 -69.48 -10.24 15.04
C ILE A 470 -69.83 -8.89 15.67
N SER A 471 -70.75 -8.16 15.04
CA SER A 471 -71.35 -6.95 15.63
C SER A 471 -72.57 -7.33 16.46
N VAL A 472 -72.65 -6.82 17.68
CA VAL A 472 -73.75 -7.05 18.63
C VAL A 472 -74.56 -5.77 18.75
N THR A 473 -75.88 -5.89 18.61
CA THR A 473 -76.84 -4.80 18.84
C THR A 473 -77.80 -5.24 19.96
N PRO A 474 -77.73 -4.62 21.15
CA PRO A 474 -78.57 -4.98 22.28
C PRO A 474 -80.01 -4.52 22.00
N GLY A 475 -80.98 -5.33 22.43
CA GLY A 475 -82.38 -4.94 22.40
C GLY A 475 -82.82 -4.23 23.67
N LEU A 476 -84.14 -4.21 23.92
CA LEU A 476 -84.78 -3.51 25.02
C LEU A 476 -85.41 -4.46 26.06
N SER A 477 -85.20 -5.76 25.95
CA SER A 477 -85.69 -6.75 26.92
C SER A 477 -85.14 -6.50 28.32
N GLU A 478 -86.00 -6.53 29.34
CA GLU A 478 -85.59 -6.46 30.75
C GLU A 478 -84.85 -7.73 31.21
N GLU A 479 -85.08 -8.86 30.53
CA GLU A 479 -84.37 -10.12 30.78
C GLU A 479 -83.07 -10.21 29.97
N ASN A 480 -82.01 -10.74 30.59
CA ASN A 480 -80.71 -10.97 29.98
C ASN A 480 -80.53 -12.43 29.52
N LEU A 481 -79.67 -12.64 28.53
CA LEU A 481 -79.21 -13.95 28.09
C LEU A 481 -78.36 -14.62 29.18
N ALA A 482 -78.64 -15.90 29.43
CA ALA A 482 -77.90 -16.74 30.35
C ALA A 482 -76.81 -17.56 29.64
N VAL A 483 -75.95 -18.20 30.43
CA VAL A 483 -74.88 -19.06 29.91
C VAL A 483 -75.49 -20.22 29.10
N GLY A 484 -75.07 -20.35 27.86
CA GLY A 484 -75.51 -21.39 26.92
C GLY A 484 -76.73 -21.00 26.07
N ASP A 485 -77.33 -19.84 26.32
CA ASP A 485 -78.50 -19.37 25.57
C ASP A 485 -78.17 -19.16 24.09
N GLN A 486 -79.21 -19.33 23.26
CA GLN A 486 -79.12 -19.11 21.83
C GLN A 486 -79.69 -17.74 21.45
N ILE A 487 -78.88 -16.93 20.78
CA ILE A 487 -79.30 -15.67 20.17
C ILE A 487 -80.14 -15.99 18.94
N LYS A 488 -81.39 -15.50 18.93
CA LYS A 488 -82.37 -15.82 17.89
C LYS A 488 -82.27 -14.92 16.66
N HIS A 489 -81.87 -13.66 16.84
CA HIS A 489 -81.81 -12.68 15.77
C HIS A 489 -80.38 -12.61 15.21
N THR A 490 -80.18 -13.23 14.06
CA THR A 490 -78.87 -13.30 13.39
C THR A 490 -78.95 -12.76 11.96
N GLN A 491 -77.90 -12.07 11.54
CA GLN A 491 -77.73 -11.61 10.16
C GLN A 491 -76.41 -12.14 9.59
N SER A 492 -76.51 -12.98 8.58
CA SER A 492 -75.36 -13.56 7.89
C SER A 492 -74.53 -12.53 7.14
N ALA A 493 -73.28 -12.87 6.88
CA ALA A 493 -72.39 -12.02 6.12
C ALA A 493 -72.95 -11.77 4.72
N VAL A 494 -72.92 -10.51 4.27
CA VAL A 494 -73.32 -10.17 2.91
C VAL A 494 -72.14 -10.40 1.98
N ASN A 495 -72.33 -11.24 0.97
CA ASN A 495 -71.33 -11.45 -0.07
C ASN A 495 -71.39 -10.26 -1.06
N ILE A 496 -70.27 -9.56 -1.21
CA ILE A 496 -70.13 -8.41 -2.12
C ILE A 496 -70.42 -8.83 -3.57
N GLU A 497 -70.04 -10.04 -3.99
CA GLU A 497 -70.35 -10.56 -5.33
C GLU A 497 -71.87 -10.65 -5.55
N SER A 498 -72.62 -11.11 -4.53
CA SER A 498 -74.09 -11.18 -4.61
C SER A 498 -74.74 -9.79 -4.64
N LEU A 499 -74.18 -8.81 -3.93
CA LEU A 499 -74.63 -7.42 -4.00
C LEU A 499 -74.39 -6.80 -5.37
N ILE A 500 -73.22 -7.04 -5.98
CA ILE A 500 -72.90 -6.54 -7.32
C ILE A 500 -73.87 -7.12 -8.35
N VAL A 501 -74.18 -8.42 -8.27
CA VAL A 501 -75.15 -9.07 -9.15
C VAL A 501 -76.57 -8.54 -8.95
N TYR A 502 -76.95 -8.21 -7.70
CA TYR A 502 -78.27 -7.61 -7.40
C TYR A 502 -78.40 -6.16 -7.88
N ILE A 503 -77.31 -5.38 -7.85
CA ILE A 503 -77.29 -3.99 -8.32
C ILE A 503 -77.16 -3.90 -9.85
N ALA A 504 -76.53 -4.89 -10.48
CA ALA A 504 -76.33 -4.95 -11.93
C ALA A 504 -77.57 -5.45 -12.72
N ASN A 505 -78.55 -6.04 -12.03
CA ASN A 505 -79.88 -6.37 -12.55
C ASN A 505 -80.91 -5.38 -11.99
#